data_AF-A0A1F3JR64-F1
#
_entry.id   AF-A0A1F3JR64-F1
#
_cell.length_a   1.000
_cell.length_b   1.000
_cell.length_c   1.000
_cell.angle_alpha   90.00
_cell.angle_beta   90.00
_cell.angle_gamma   90.00
#
_symmetry.space_group_name_H-M   'P 1'
#
loop_
_entity.id
_entity.type
_entity.pdbx_description
1 polymer ?
#
loop_
_entity_poly.entity_id
_entity_poly.type
_entity_poly.pdbx_seq_one_letter_code
_entity_poly.pdbx_strand_id
1 'polypeptide(L)'
;MNYKIKIRNAILVGIVPAVLEGLLIHFADPATNKWVMMQSVIFWFGCGYVCYLIDLFKSKLLTSLLMTILLCLPWYIALSIVDNKPVHLLPLIISSIVMGIIIGIASSVLNKIIK
;
A
#
# COMPACT_ATOMS: atom_id res chain seq x y z
N MET A 1 -17.79 -4.55 -15.24
CA MET A 1 -17.27 -3.17 -15.14
C MET A 1 -16.41 -2.87 -16.36
N ASN A 2 -16.55 -1.70 -16.98
CA ASN A 2 -15.72 -1.31 -18.12
C ASN A 2 -14.23 -1.28 -17.69
N TYR A 3 -13.36 -1.92 -18.48
CA TYR A 3 -11.93 -2.04 -18.19
C TYR A 3 -11.25 -0.67 -17.94
N LYS A 4 -11.66 0.36 -18.70
CA LYS A 4 -11.15 1.73 -18.52
C LYS A 4 -11.49 2.29 -17.13
N ILE A 5 -12.69 2.01 -16.63
CA ILE A 5 -13.13 2.44 -15.30
C ILE A 5 -12.36 1.66 -14.21
N LYS A 6 -12.08 0.37 -14.44
CA LYS A 6 -11.32 -0.46 -13.50
C LYS A 6 -9.89 0.04 -13.32
N ILE A 7 -9.21 0.37 -14.42
CA ILE A 7 -7.88 0.98 -14.36
C ILE A 7 -7.91 2.34 -13.67
N ARG A 8 -8.83 3.22 -14.05
CA ARG A 8 -8.94 4.55 -13.44
C ARG A 8 -9.07 4.45 -11.92
N ASN A 9 -9.93 3.57 -11.43
CA ASN A 9 -10.12 3.40 -10.00
C ASN A 9 -8.91 2.75 -9.33
N ALA A 10 -8.21 1.82 -9.98
CA ALA A 10 -6.96 1.27 -9.48
C ALA A 10 -5.90 2.36 -9.29
N ILE A 11 -5.79 3.27 -10.26
CA ILE A 11 -4.90 4.45 -10.16
C ILE A 11 -5.30 5.32 -8.97
N LEU A 12 -6.59 5.64 -8.81
CA LEU A 12 -7.07 6.44 -7.68
C LEU A 12 -6.77 5.78 -6.33
N VAL A 13 -7.00 4.47 -6.21
CA VAL A 13 -6.68 3.71 -4.99
C VAL A 13 -5.18 3.67 -4.74
N GLY A 14 -4.34 3.59 -5.78
CA GLY A 14 -2.88 3.66 -5.66
C GLY A 14 -2.36 5.02 -5.22
N ILE A 15 -2.96 6.12 -5.70
CA ILE A 15 -2.52 7.49 -5.33
C ILE A 15 -2.67 7.74 -3.82
N VAL A 16 -3.73 7.23 -3.18
CA VAL A 16 -4.01 7.45 -1.75
C VAL A 16 -2.85 7.03 -0.84
N PRO A 17 -2.42 5.76 -0.79
CA PRO A 17 -1.31 5.33 0.05
C PRO A 17 0.03 5.94 -0.41
N ALA A 18 0.21 6.21 -1.70
CA ALA A 18 1.43 6.83 -2.22
C ALA A 18 1.63 8.26 -1.69
N VAL A 19 0.57 9.06 -1.70
CA VAL A 19 0.59 10.42 -1.14
C VAL A 19 0.77 10.37 0.37
N LEU A 20 0.06 9.48 1.06
CA LEU A 20 0.22 9.30 2.50
C LEU A 20 1.65 8.93 2.88
N GLU A 21 2.27 7.99 2.16
CA GLU A 21 3.67 7.65 2.39
C GLU A 21 4.60 8.84 2.16
N GLY A 22 4.43 9.55 1.05
CA GLY A 22 5.25 10.72 0.74
C GLY A 22 5.17 11.78 1.84
N LEU A 23 3.96 12.03 2.38
CA LEU A 23 3.75 12.93 3.50
C LEU A 23 4.39 12.39 4.79
N LEU A 24 4.21 11.09 5.10
CA LEU A 24 4.78 10.46 6.28
C LEU A 24 6.31 10.59 6.30
N ILE A 25 6.98 10.24 5.19
CA ILE A 25 8.44 10.36 5.09
C ILE A 25 8.86 11.82 5.21
N HIS A 26 8.21 12.73 4.48
CA HIS A 26 8.57 14.15 4.48
C HIS A 26 8.50 14.79 5.87
N PHE A 27 7.46 14.46 6.66
CA PHE A 27 7.27 15.01 8.00
C PHE A 27 8.04 14.27 9.08
N ALA A 28 8.25 12.95 8.93
CA ALA A 28 8.96 12.15 9.94
C ALA A 28 10.48 12.32 9.83
N ASP A 29 11.02 12.39 8.61
CA ASP A 29 12.45 12.57 8.37
C ASP A 29 12.70 13.30 7.03
N PRO A 30 12.75 14.65 7.05
CA PRO A 30 13.02 15.43 5.84
C PRO A 30 14.45 15.24 5.28
N ALA A 31 15.35 14.60 6.02
CA ALA A 31 16.69 14.26 5.55
C ALA A 31 16.75 12.91 4.79
N THR A 32 15.61 12.20 4.70
CA THR A 32 15.53 10.94 3.94
C THR A 32 16.00 11.13 2.49
N ASN A 33 16.80 10.18 2.02
CA ASN A 33 17.28 10.17 0.64
C ASN A 33 16.08 10.18 -0.34
N LYS A 34 16.08 11.13 -1.28
CA LYS A 34 15.02 11.31 -2.28
C LYS A 34 14.74 10.04 -3.09
N TRP A 35 15.77 9.21 -3.33
CA TRP A 35 15.61 7.92 -4.01
C TRP A 35 14.82 6.91 -3.18
N VAL A 36 15.08 6.84 -1.88
CA VAL A 36 14.35 5.96 -0.95
C VAL A 36 12.89 6.42 -0.84
N MET A 37 12.67 7.73 -0.73
CA MET A 37 11.32 8.31 -0.74
C MET A 37 10.56 7.94 -2.03
N MET A 38 11.18 8.14 -3.19
CA MET A 38 10.56 7.80 -4.48
C MET A 38 10.26 6.30 -4.60
N GLN A 39 11.19 5.44 -4.19
CA GLN A 39 10.98 4.00 -4.17
C GLN A 39 9.80 3.60 -3.28
N SER A 40 9.68 4.18 -2.09
CA SER A 40 8.57 3.89 -1.18
C SER A 40 7.23 4.35 -1.75
N VAL A 41 7.17 5.58 -2.27
CA VAL A 41 5.95 6.15 -2.90
C VAL A 41 5.49 5.28 -4.07
N ILE A 42 6.40 4.84 -4.93
CA ILE A 42 6.08 3.96 -6.07
C ILE A 42 5.59 2.59 -5.57
N PHE A 43 6.23 2.04 -4.54
CA PHE A 43 5.81 0.78 -3.96
C PHE A 43 4.38 0.85 -3.40
N TRP A 44 4.05 1.88 -2.63
CA TRP A 44 2.72 2.06 -2.06
C TRP A 44 1.67 2.35 -3.13
N PHE A 45 2.03 3.10 -4.17
CA PHE A 45 1.19 3.24 -5.36
C PHE A 45 0.86 1.88 -5.98
N GLY A 46 1.89 1.07 -6.21
CA GLY A 46 1.77 -0.28 -6.76
C GLY A 46 0.90 -1.18 -5.87
N CYS A 47 1.05 -1.11 -4.55
CA CYS A 47 0.22 -1.87 -3.62
C CYS A 47 -1.26 -1.52 -3.77
N GLY A 48 -1.62 -0.24 -3.74
CA GLY A 48 -3.02 0.16 -3.90
C GLY A 48 -3.59 -0.22 -5.27
N TYR A 49 -2.79 -0.05 -6.33
CA TYR A 49 -3.16 -0.42 -7.70
C TYR A 49 -3.47 -1.92 -7.83
N VAL A 50 -2.54 -2.77 -7.38
CA VAL A 50 -2.65 -4.23 -7.46
C VAL A 50 -3.79 -4.74 -6.58
N CYS A 51 -3.90 -4.24 -5.33
CA CYS A 51 -4.96 -4.65 -4.41
C CYS A 51 -6.36 -4.33 -4.94
N TYR A 52 -6.53 -3.22 -5.68
CA TYR A 52 -7.81 -2.90 -6.29
C TYR A 52 -8.15 -3.82 -7.46
N LEU A 53 -7.17 -4.15 -8.31
CA LEU A 53 -7.38 -4.97 -9.49
C LEU A 53 -7.69 -6.43 -9.17
N ILE A 54 -7.10 -6.93 -8.09
CA ILE A 54 -7.28 -8.31 -7.65
C ILE A 54 -8.64 -8.47 -6.95
N ASP A 55 -9.33 -9.54 -7.34
CA ASP A 55 -10.62 -9.95 -6.78
C ASP A 55 -10.46 -11.37 -6.20
N LEU A 56 -9.68 -11.51 -5.11
CA LEU A 56 -9.45 -12.80 -4.44
C LEU A 56 -10.61 -13.17 -3.53
N PHE A 57 -11.10 -12.23 -2.71
CA PHE A 57 -12.18 -12.46 -1.77
C PHE A 57 -13.37 -11.56 -2.05
N LYS A 58 -14.55 -11.97 -1.54
CA LYS A 58 -15.78 -11.16 -1.61
C LYS A 58 -15.64 -9.79 -0.91
N SER A 59 -14.77 -9.70 0.10
CA SER A 59 -14.44 -8.45 0.79
C SER A 59 -13.19 -7.81 0.20
N LYS A 60 -13.32 -6.58 -0.32
CA LYS A 60 -12.20 -5.76 -0.78
C LYS A 60 -11.24 -5.39 0.34
N LEU A 61 -11.76 -5.22 1.56
CA LEU A 61 -10.95 -4.91 2.73
C LEU A 61 -10.06 -6.08 3.12
N LEU A 62 -10.61 -7.31 3.15
CA LEU A 62 -9.84 -8.51 3.45
C LEU A 62 -8.77 -8.77 2.38
N THR A 63 -9.14 -8.64 1.10
CA THR A 63 -8.20 -8.79 -0.02
C THR A 63 -7.06 -7.79 0.12
N SER A 64 -7.37 -6.51 0.36
CA SER A 64 -6.35 -5.46 0.44
C SER A 64 -5.42 -5.66 1.63
N LEU A 65 -5.93 -6.04 2.80
CA LEU A 65 -5.12 -6.26 3.99
C LEU A 65 -4.13 -7.41 3.80
N LEU A 66 -4.61 -8.57 3.34
CA LEU A 66 -3.74 -9.74 3.12
C LEU A 66 -2.74 -9.51 2.00
N MET A 67 -3.19 -8.89 0.89
CA MET A 67 -2.30 -8.61 -0.24
C MET A 67 -1.26 -7.56 0.12
N THR A 68 -1.59 -6.55 0.93
CA THR A 68 -0.62 -5.54 1.37
C THR A 68 0.46 -6.17 2.24
N ILE A 69 0.09 -7.04 3.19
CA ILE A 69 1.07 -7.78 4.02
C ILE A 69 1.96 -8.66 3.12
N LEU A 70 1.37 -9.37 2.16
CA LEU A 70 2.10 -10.22 1.22
C LEU A 70 3.09 -9.42 0.37
N LEU A 71 2.67 -8.28 -0.17
CA LEU A 71 3.50 -7.39 -0.99
C LEU A 71 4.60 -6.71 -0.18
N CYS A 72 4.41 -6.54 1.13
CA CYS A 72 5.43 -6.00 2.04
C CYS A 72 6.47 -7.03 2.50
N LEU A 73 6.28 -8.33 2.26
CA LEU A 73 7.24 -9.36 2.70
C LEU A 73 8.70 -9.10 2.27
N PRO A 74 9.00 -8.69 1.03
CA PRO A 74 10.38 -8.37 0.64
C PRO A 74 11.01 -7.29 1.52
N TRP A 75 10.22 -6.28 1.92
CA TRP A 75 10.66 -5.21 2.81
C TRP A 75 10.89 -5.70 4.24
N TYR A 76 10.06 -6.62 4.74
CA TYR A 76 10.30 -7.23 6.06
C TYR A 76 11.62 -7.97 6.07
N ILE A 77 11.89 -8.77 5.04
CA ILE A 77 13.11 -9.55 4.95
C ILE A 77 14.33 -8.62 4.83
N ALA A 78 14.28 -7.65 3.93
CA ALA A 78 15.39 -6.73 3.70
C ALA A 78 15.73 -5.90 4.96
N LEU A 79 14.73 -5.24 5.56
CA LEU A 79 14.96 -4.25 6.61
C LEU A 79 15.08 -4.82 8.02
N SER A 80 14.57 -6.04 8.26
CA SER A 80 14.64 -6.66 9.59
C SER A 80 15.60 -7.84 9.67
N ILE A 81 15.69 -8.67 8.62
CA ILE A 81 16.50 -9.89 8.63
C ILE A 81 17.87 -9.61 8.03
N VAL A 82 17.92 -9.10 6.79
CA VAL A 82 19.19 -8.85 6.08
C VAL A 82 20.00 -7.74 6.78
N ASP A 83 19.33 -6.65 7.17
CA ASP A 83 19.97 -5.56 7.92
C ASP A 83 20.19 -5.87 9.41
N ASN A 84 19.88 -7.10 9.85
CA ASN A 84 20.08 -7.60 11.22
C ASN A 84 19.44 -6.70 12.30
N LYS A 85 18.24 -6.20 11.98
CA LYS A 85 17.55 -5.12 12.68
C LYS A 85 16.12 -5.55 13.03
N PRO A 86 15.95 -6.55 13.92
CA PRO A 86 14.65 -7.16 14.19
C PRO A 86 13.63 -6.17 14.78
N VAL A 87 14.10 -5.11 15.46
CA VAL A 87 13.26 -4.04 16.02
C VAL A 87 12.42 -3.33 14.94
N HIS A 88 12.86 -3.34 13.68
CA HIS A 88 12.12 -2.71 12.57
C HIS A 88 10.93 -3.55 12.07
N LEU A 89 10.87 -4.84 12.41
CA LEU A 89 9.82 -5.73 11.91
C LEU A 89 8.42 -5.30 12.38
N LEU A 90 8.28 -4.98 13.67
CA LEU A 90 6.98 -4.64 14.25
C LEU A 90 6.42 -3.32 13.64
N PRO A 91 7.19 -2.22 13.54
CA PRO A 91 6.76 -1.03 12.80
C PRO A 91 6.35 -1.31 11.36
N LEU A 92 7.09 -2.17 10.63
CA LEU A 92 6.78 -2.51 9.25
C LEU A 92 5.45 -3.26 9.12
N ILE A 93 5.20 -4.23 10.00
CA ILE A 93 3.92 -4.95 10.04
C ILE A 93 2.78 -3.99 10.35
N ILE A 94 2.94 -3.13 11.36
CA ILE A 94 1.91 -2.14 11.73
C ILE A 94 1.62 -1.21 10.55
N SER A 95 2.65 -0.69 9.89
CA SER A 95 2.50 0.16 8.70
C SER A 95 1.74 -0.55 7.58
N SER A 96 2.07 -1.82 7.31
CA SER A 96 1.37 -2.62 6.29
C SER A 96 -0.12 -2.83 6.59
N ILE A 97 -0.46 -3.02 7.86
CA ILE A 97 -1.86 -3.21 8.29
C ILE A 97 -2.60 -1.89 8.12
N VAL A 98 -2.03 -0.78 8.57
CA VAL A 98 -2.63 0.55 8.46
C VAL A 98 -2.87 0.90 6.99
N MET A 99 -1.84 0.80 6.14
CA MET A 99 -1.96 1.08 4.71
C MET A 99 -2.91 0.10 4.02
N GLY A 100 -2.89 -1.18 4.37
CA GLY A 100 -3.79 -2.20 3.83
C GLY A 100 -5.25 -1.92 4.15
N ILE A 101 -5.55 -1.42 5.36
CA ILE A 101 -6.89 -0.96 5.74
C ILE A 101 -7.30 0.25 4.90
N ILE A 102 -6.42 1.24 4.75
CA ILE A 102 -6.69 2.45 3.96
C ILE A 102 -7.01 2.09 2.50
N ILE A 103 -6.18 1.25 1.88
CA ILE A 103 -6.40 0.72 0.53
C ILE A 103 -7.73 -0.03 0.46
N GLY A 104 -8.03 -0.85 1.47
CA GLY A 104 -9.27 -1.62 1.55
C GLY A 104 -10.52 -0.75 1.63
N ILE A 105 -10.47 0.33 2.41
CA ILE A 105 -11.55 1.32 2.53
C ILE A 105 -11.71 2.07 1.21
N ALA A 106 -10.64 2.63 0.65
CA ALA A 106 -10.67 3.33 -0.63
C ALA A 106 -11.23 2.47 -1.76
N SER A 107 -10.79 1.21 -1.83
CA SER A 107 -11.28 0.21 -2.78
C SER A 107 -12.77 -0.07 -2.59
N SER A 108 -13.23 -0.22 -1.35
CA SER A 108 -14.62 -0.52 -1.03
C SER A 108 -15.55 0.65 -1.34
N VAL A 109 -15.12 1.88 -1.07
CA VAL A 109 -15.87 3.11 -1.40
C VAL A 109 -16.05 3.24 -2.91
N LEU A 110 -14.96 3.14 -3.67
CA LEU A 110 -15.01 3.23 -5.14
C LEU A 110 -15.85 2.12 -5.78
N ASN A 111 -15.85 0.91 -5.22
CA ASN A 111 -16.70 -0.17 -5.70
C ASN A 111 -18.19 0.05 -5.40
N LYS A 112 -18.52 0.72 -4.29
CA LYS A 112 -19.93 1.04 -3.93
C LYS A 112 -20.52 2.13 -4.81
N ILE A 113 -19.74 3.12 -5.22
CA ILE A 113 -20.19 4.25 -6.05
C ILE A 113 -20.59 3.82 -7.48
N ILE A 114 -20.12 2.65 -7.93
CA ILE A 114 -20.23 2.20 -9.34
C ILE A 114 -21.17 0.98 -9.48
N LYS A 115 -21.69 0.47 -8.36
CA LYS A 115 -22.82 -0.46 -8.37
C LYS A 115 -24.11 0.29 -8.69
#